data_AF-A0A7W0TJU2-F1
#
_entry.id   AF-A0A7W0TJU2-F1
#
_cell.length_a   1.000
_cell.length_b   1.000
_cell.length_c   1.000
_cell.angle_alpha   90.00
_cell.angle_beta   90.00
_cell.angle_gamma   90.00
#
_symmetry.space_group_name_H-M   'P 1'
#
loop_
_entity.id
_entity.type
_entity.pdbx_description
1 polymer ?
#
loop_
_entity_poly.entity_id
_entity_poly.type
_entity_poly.pdbx_seq_one_letter_code
_entity_poly.pdbx_strand_id
1 'polypeptide(L)' 'VLVETGPPSAPTRRLRVRLESHAAISPWFGWATVGARGIESLARAAGLEPRKTIEAEGRWFAILERPR' A
#
# COMPACT_ATOMS: atom_id res chain seq x y z
N VAL A 1 -0.24 9.60 8.96
CA VAL A 1 0.61 8.78 8.07
C VAL A 1 0.21 9.06 6.65
N LEU A 2 1.17 9.36 5.77
CA LEU A 2 0.93 9.49 4.33
C LEU A 2 1.45 8.22 3.65
N VAL A 3 0.60 7.55 2.88
CA VAL A 3 0.93 6.28 2.20
C VAL A 3 0.66 6.43 0.72
N GLU A 4 1.64 6.10 -0.11
CA GLU A 4 1.43 5.96 -1.55
C GLU A 4 0.72 4.64 -1.87
N THR A 5 -0.23 4.70 -2.81
CA THR A 5 -1.06 3.59 -3.24
C THR A 5 -1.20 3.60 -4.76
N GLY A 6 -1.72 2.52 -5.34
CA GLY A 6 -2.24 2.54 -6.71
C GLY A 6 -3.53 3.37 -6.82
N PRO A 7 -3.99 3.70 -8.05
CA PRO A 7 -5.23 4.44 -8.25
C PRO A 7 -6.45 3.74 -7.64
N PRO A 8 -7.58 4.43 -7.43
CA PRO A 8 -8.81 3.82 -6.88
C PRO A 8 -9.35 2.64 -7.68
N SER A 9 -9.06 2.59 -8.98
CA SER A 9 -9.40 1.46 -9.86
C SER A 9 -8.43 0.27 -9.76
N ALA A 10 -7.24 0.46 -9.17
CA ALA A 10 -6.27 -0.62 -9.03
C ALA A 10 -6.72 -1.64 -7.99
N PRO A 11 -6.68 -2.94 -8.31
CA PRO A 11 -6.96 -3.98 -7.33
C PRO A 11 -5.82 -4.10 -6.32
N THR A 12 -6.13 -4.55 -5.11
CA THR A 12 -5.12 -5.05 -4.19
C THR A 12 -4.76 -6.47 -4.57
N ARG A 13 -3.47 -6.75 -4.80
CA ARG A 13 -2.98 -8.06 -5.23
C ARG A 13 -1.90 -8.56 -4.28
N ARG A 14 -2.03 -9.81 -3.85
CA ARG A 14 -0.97 -10.51 -3.12
C ARG A 14 0.00 -11.11 -4.13
N LEU A 15 1.28 -11.02 -3.81
CA LEU A 15 2.38 -11.48 -4.64
C LEU A 15 3.33 -12.32 -3.79
N ARG A 16 4.11 -13.18 -4.45
CA ARG A 16 5.36 -13.66 -3.89
C ARG A 16 6.49 -13.05 -4.70
N VAL A 17 7.41 -12.39 -4.00
CA VAL A 17 8.55 -11.70 -4.59
C VAL A 17 9.82 -12.18 -3.91
N ARG A 18 10.95 -11.97 -4.58
CA ARG A 18 12.27 -12.02 -3.98
C ARG A 18 13.05 -10.82 -4.49
N LEU A 19 14.04 -10.38 -3.72
CA LEU A 19 14.91 -9.29 -4.11
C LEU A 19 16.16 -9.87 -4.74
N GLU A 20 16.53 -9.34 -5.90
CA GLU A 20 17.73 -9.75 -6.64
C GLU A 20 18.62 -8.53 -6.86
N SER A 21 19.92 -8.72 -6.65
CA SER A 21 20.97 -7.76 -6.95
C SER A 21 22.15 -8.52 -7.55
N HIS A 22 23.15 -7.80 -8.03
CA HIS A 22 24.38 -8.45 -8.52
C HIS A 22 25.07 -9.31 -7.45
N ALA A 23 24.96 -8.94 -6.16
CA ALA A 23 25.68 -9.57 -5.07
C ALA A 23 24.87 -10.65 -4.31
N ALA A 24 23.54 -10.61 -4.37
CA ALA A 24 22.70 -11.48 -3.55
C ALA A 24 21.27 -11.64 -4.08
N ILE A 25 20.64 -12.76 -3.71
CA ILE A 25 19.24 -13.10 -3.94
C ILE A 25 18.59 -13.46 -2.59
N SER A 26 17.46 -12.84 -2.25
CA SER A 26 16.70 -13.17 -1.04
C SER A 26 15.88 -14.47 -1.21
N PRO A 27 15.45 -15.11 -0.11
CA PRO A 27 14.34 -16.06 -0.15
C PRO A 27 13.06 -15.39 -0.70
N TRP A 28 12.13 -16.20 -1.17
CA TRP A 28 10.79 -15.73 -1.54
C TRP A 28 10.00 -15.31 -0.30
N PHE A 29 9.30 -14.18 -0.38
CA PHE A 29 8.43 -13.69 0.68
C PHE A 29 7.13 -13.09 0.13
N GLY A 30 6.14 -12.98 1.01
CA GLY A 30 4.85 -12.37 0.67
C GLY A 30 4.99 -10.87 0.47
N TRP A 31 4.35 -10.36 -0.58
CA TRP A 31 4.26 -8.93 -0.87
C TRP A 31 2.85 -8.58 -1.33
N ALA A 32 2.55 -7.29 -1.44
CA ALA A 32 1.30 -6.85 -2.04
C ALA A 32 1.47 -5.53 -2.79
N THR A 33 0.72 -5.37 -3.88
CA THR A 33 0.37 -4.04 -4.40
C THR A 33 -1.00 -3.66 -3.85
N VAL A 34 -1.14 -2.43 -3.38
CA VAL A 34 -2.36 -1.95 -2.71
C VAL A 34 -2.91 -0.76 -3.47
N GLY A 35 -4.13 -0.88 -3.99
CA GLY A 35 -4.87 0.25 -4.55
C GLY A 35 -5.55 1.09 -3.48
N ALA A 36 -5.88 2.34 -3.79
CA ALA A 36 -6.43 3.29 -2.83
C ALA A 36 -7.71 2.83 -2.10
N ARG A 37 -8.52 1.92 -2.67
CA ARG A 37 -9.67 1.32 -1.97
C ARG A 37 -9.28 0.20 -1.00
N GLY A 38 -8.23 -0.56 -1.34
CA GLY A 38 -7.76 -1.65 -0.49
C GLY A 38 -7.01 -1.18 0.75
N ILE A 39 -6.51 0.07 0.76
CA ILE A 39 -5.82 0.64 1.92
C ILE A 39 -6.74 0.76 3.14
N GLU A 40 -8.06 0.88 2.96
CA GLU A 40 -8.99 1.07 4.07
C GLU A 40 -8.99 -0.10 5.05
N SER A 41 -9.02 -1.33 4.54
CA SER A 41 -9.00 -2.55 5.37
C SER A 41 -7.66 -2.73 6.07
N LEU A 42 -6.55 -2.41 5.38
CA LEU A 42 -5.21 -2.46 5.94
C LEU A 42 -4.99 -1.41 7.02
N ALA A 43 -5.48 -0.18 6.81
CA ALA A 43 -5.42 0.89 7.79
C ALA A 43 -6.14 0.48 9.08
N ARG A 44 -7.37 -0.03 8.97
CA ARG A 44 -8.15 -0.50 10.13
C ARG A 44 -7.45 -1.63 10.87
N ALA A 45 -6.91 -2.62 10.16
CA ALA A 45 -6.13 -3.71 10.78
C ALA A 45 -4.86 -3.20 11.49
N ALA A 46 -4.31 -2.07 11.05
CA ALA A 46 -3.17 -1.40 11.68
C ALA A 46 -3.56 -0.41 12.79
N GLY A 47 -4.84 -0.32 13.17
CA GLY A 47 -5.32 0.63 14.18
C GLY A 47 -5.33 2.10 13.69
N LEU A 48 -5.47 2.30 12.39
CA LEU A 48 -5.57 3.60 11.74
C LEU A 48 -6.91 3.74 11.01
N GLU A 49 -7.29 4.97 10.70
CA GLU A 49 -8.45 5.28 9.88
C GLU A 49 -8.07 6.14 8.67
N PRO A 50 -8.64 5.87 7.49
CA PRO A 50 -8.44 6.70 6.31
C PRO A 50 -9.18 8.03 6.48
N ARG A 51 -8.44 9.14 6.33
CA ARG A 51 -9.00 10.49 6.37
C ARG A 51 -9.37 11.00 4.99
N LYS A 52 -8.48 10.84 4.02
CA LYS A 52 -8.65 11.29 2.63
C LYS A 52 -7.69 10.56 1.70
N THR A 53 -8.13 10.37 0.46
CA THR A 53 -7.27 9.99 -0.67
C THR A 53 -7.10 11.19 -1.60
N ILE A 54 -5.87 11.44 -2.03
CA ILE A 54 -5.51 12.52 -2.96
C ILE A 54 -4.74 11.96 -4.16
N GLU A 55 -4.89 12.62 -5.31
CA GLU A 55 -4.05 12.43 -6.47
C GLU A 55 -3.10 13.63 -6.59
N ALA A 56 -1.83 13.36 -6.92
CA ALA A 56 -0.82 14.37 -7.20
C ALA A 56 0.18 13.83 -8.21
N GLU A 57 0.34 14.51 -9.35
CA GLU A 57 1.29 14.16 -10.41
C GLU A 57 1.13 12.71 -10.93
N GLY A 58 -0.11 12.26 -11.09
CA GLY A 58 -0.48 10.91 -11.53
C GLY A 58 -0.36 9.83 -10.45
N ARG A 59 0.07 10.19 -9.24
CA ARG A 59 0.25 9.27 -8.11
C ARG A 59 -0.85 9.45 -7.08
N TRP A 60 -1.17 8.37 -6.37
CA TRP A 60 -2.28 8.35 -5.43
C TRP A 60 -1.78 8.13 -4.00
N PHE A 61 -2.27 8.94 -3.08
CA PHE A 61 -1.87 8.91 -1.68
C PHE A 61 -3.08 8.83 -0.76
N ALA A 62 -2.96 8.04 0.31
CA ALA A 62 -3.91 7.99 1.41
C ALA A 62 -3.30 8.67 2.65
N ILE A 63 -4.06 9.59 3.24
CA ILE A 63 -3.78 10.17 4.54
C ILE A 63 -4.52 9.33 5.58
N LEU A 64 -3.78 8.70 6.48
CA LEU A 64 -4.30 7.86 7.56
C LEU A 64 -4.00 8.50 8.91
N GLU A 65 -4.94 8.41 9.85
CA GLU A 65 -4.85 8.99 11.18
C GLU A 65 -5.15 7.94 12.26
N ARG A 66 -4.81 8.24 13.52
CA ARG A 66 -5.28 7.41 14.62
C ARG A 66 -6.75 7.71 14.91
N PRO A 67 -7.59 6.70 15.20
CA PRO A 67 -8.91 6.94 15.76
C PRO A 67 -8.80 7.79 17.03
N ARG A 68 -9.78 8.65 17.28
CA ARG A 68 -9.87 9.44 18.52
C ARG A 68 -10.39 8.62 19.67
#